data_AF-A0A819JFI1-F1
#
_entry.id   AF-A0A819JFI1-F1
#
_cell.length_a   1.000
_cell.length_b   1.000
_cell.length_c   1.000
_cell.angle_alpha   90.00
_cell.angle_beta   90.00
_cell.angle_gamma   90.00
#
_symmetry.space_group_name_H-M   'P 1'
#
loop_
_entity.id
_entity.type
_entity.pdbx_description
1 polymer ?
#
loop_
_entity_poly.entity_id
_entity_poly.type
_entity_poly.pdbx_seq_one_letter_code
_entity_poly.pdbx_strand_id
1 'polypeptide(L)' 'TLQPSGCKFLRIDARLPIKDLFGLILDDSERQKPTFILSIYGAAKYFTMRERLKNEFIRGVIDAGTAASK' A
#
# COMPACT_ATOMS: atom_id res chain seq x y z
N THR A 1 -5.71 -10.93 21.45
CA THR A 1 -4.47 -10.33 20.93
C THR A 1 -4.58 -10.29 19.42
N LEU A 2 -4.48 -9.12 18.78
CA LEU A 2 -4.48 -9.02 17.32
C LEU A 2 -3.28 -9.84 16.81
N GLN A 3 -3.55 -10.91 16.06
CA GLN A 3 -2.49 -11.67 15.41
C GLN A 3 -1.67 -10.72 14.53
N PRO A 4 -0.33 -10.88 14.45
CA PRO A 4 0.44 -10.08 13.52
C PRO A 4 -0.06 -10.39 12.11
N SER A 5 -0.39 -9.36 11.34
CA SER A 5 -0.55 -9.50 9.90
C SER A 5 0.74 -10.12 9.34
N GLY A 6 0.65 -10.98 8.33
CA GLY A 6 1.80 -11.56 7.62
C GLY A 6 2.62 -10.53 6.83
N CYS A 7 2.78 -9.32 7.36
CA CYS A 7 3.50 -8.21 6.79
C CYS A 7 5.00 -8.42 6.98
N LYS A 8 5.74 -8.44 5.88
CA LYS A 8 7.21 -8.48 5.88
C LYS A 8 7.75 -7.05 5.89
N PHE A 9 8.84 -6.83 6.63
CA PHE A 9 9.48 -5.51 6.73
C PHE A 9 10.92 -5.60 6.20
N LEU A 10 11.34 -4.59 5.43
CA LEU A 10 12.70 -4.48 4.91
C LEU A 10 13.25 -3.08 5.20
N ARG A 11 14.43 -3.01 5.83
CA ARG A 11 15.19 -1.77 6.01
C ARG A 11 16.17 -1.61 4.85
N ILE A 12 16.16 -0.45 4.20
CA ILE A 12 16.96 -0.18 3.00
C ILE A 12 17.89 1.00 3.26
N ASP A 13 19.12 0.92 2.75
CA ASP A 13 20.06 2.05 2.69
C ASP A 13 19.68 2.99 1.53
N ALA A 14 19.64 4.30 1.78
CA ALA A 14 19.26 5.30 0.78
C ALA A 14 20.20 5.36 -0.44
N ARG A 15 21.39 4.77 -0.36
CA ARG A 15 22.36 4.66 -1.46
C ARG A 15 22.06 3.52 -2.42
N LEU A 16 21.16 2.61 -2.04
CA LEU A 16 20.81 1.47 -2.89
C LEU A 16 20.05 1.95 -4.13
N PRO A 17 20.45 1.53 -5.35
CA PRO A 17 19.71 1.89 -6.56
C PRO A 17 18.28 1.34 -6.53
N ILE A 18 17.30 2.19 -6.86
CA ILE A 18 15.87 1.85 -6.84
C ILE A 18 15.55 0.63 -7.72
N LYS A 19 16.24 0.46 -8.85
CA LYS A 19 16.06 -0.67 -9.77
C LYS A 19 16.24 -2.04 -9.08
N ASP A 20 17.09 -2.11 -8.05
CA ASP A 20 17.40 -3.34 -7.33
C ASP A 20 16.31 -3.67 -6.28
N LEU A 21 15.44 -2.70 -5.94
CA LEU A 21 14.31 -2.89 -5.02
C LEU A 21 13.11 -3.55 -5.66
N PHE A 22 12.88 -3.31 -6.96
CA PHE A 22 11.71 -3.85 -7.65
C PHE A 22 11.74 -5.37 -7.68
N GLY A 23 12.90 -5.98 -7.93
CA GLY A 23 13.08 -7.43 -7.84
C GLY A 23 12.75 -7.93 -6.44
N LEU A 24 13.30 -7.33 -5.39
CA LEU A 24 13.02 -7.74 -4.00
C LEU A 24 11.54 -7.67 -3.63
N ILE A 25 10.81 -6.65 -4.08
CA ILE A 25 9.39 -6.48 -3.76
C ILE A 25 8.53 -7.50 -4.53
N LEU A 26 8.88 -7.80 -5.79
CA LEU A 26 8.11 -8.66 -6.67
C LEU A 26 8.49 -10.14 -6.58
N ASP A 27 9.72 -10.47 -6.18
CA ASP A 27 10.21 -11.85 -6.09
C ASP A 27 9.87 -12.49 -4.73
N ASP A 28 9.82 -11.71 -3.65
CA ASP A 28 9.50 -12.19 -2.29
C ASP A 28 7.98 -12.28 -2.00
N SER A 29 7.18 -11.75 -2.93
CA SER A 29 5.75 -11.97 -2.97
C SER A 29 5.50 -12.86 -4.17
N GLU A 30 4.83 -14.02 -4.01
CA GLU A 30 4.35 -14.84 -5.15
C GLU A 30 3.28 -14.10 -5.99
N ARG A 31 3.28 -12.77 -5.96
CA ARG A 31 2.29 -11.88 -6.53
C ARG A 31 2.76 -11.44 -7.90
N GLN A 32 1.83 -11.53 -8.84
CA GLN A 32 2.00 -10.99 -10.18
C GLN A 32 2.34 -9.49 -10.10
N LYS A 33 3.09 -9.00 -11.09
CA LYS A 33 3.42 -7.58 -11.23
C LYS A 33 2.13 -6.75 -11.09
N PRO A 34 2.09 -5.73 -10.21
CA PRO A 34 0.89 -4.93 -10.02
C PRO A 34 0.53 -4.21 -11.33
N THR A 35 -0.73 -4.30 -11.70
CA THR A 35 -1.34 -3.58 -12.83
C THR A 35 -1.67 -2.14 -12.47
N PHE A 36 -1.74 -1.83 -11.18
CA PHE A 36 -2.12 -0.53 -10.62
C PHE A 36 -1.34 -0.22 -9.34
N ILE A 37 -0.94 1.05 -9.20
CA ILE A 37 -0.28 1.57 -7.98
C ILE A 37 -1.09 2.78 -7.50
N LEU A 38 -1.62 2.70 -6.28
CA LEU A 38 -2.28 3.81 -5.60
C LEU A 38 -1.37 4.38 -4.53
N SER A 39 -1.05 5.66 -4.62
CA SER A 39 -0.25 6.37 -3.62
C SER A 39 -1.10 7.42 -2.90
N ILE A 40 -1.29 7.25 -1.59
CA ILE A 40 -2.10 8.13 -0.75
C ILE A 40 -1.16 9.01 0.06
N TYR A 41 -1.23 10.33 -0.16
CA TYR A 41 -0.44 11.33 0.56
C TYR A 41 -1.33 12.19 1.45
N GLY A 42 -0.75 12.70 2.55
CA GLY A 42 -1.44 13.57 3.49
C GLY A 42 -0.48 14.19 4.49
N ALA A 43 -1.01 14.98 5.42
CA ALA A 43 -0.23 15.50 6.53
C ALA A 43 0.17 14.38 7.50
N ALA A 44 1.34 14.49 8.13
CA ALA A 44 1.78 13.56 9.17
C ALA A 44 1.02 13.69 10.49
N LYS A 45 0.25 14.76 10.67
CA LYS A 45 -0.56 15.02 11.87
C LYS A 45 -1.95 14.41 11.73
N TYR A 46 -2.55 14.07 12.87
CA TYR A 46 -3.94 13.66 12.92
C TYR A 46 -4.85 14.73 12.34
N PHE A 47 -5.85 14.29 11.58
CA PHE A 47 -6.89 15.13 11.03
C PHE A 47 -8.24 14.46 11.23
N THR A 48 -9.30 15.25 11.27
CA THR A 48 -10.68 14.75 11.34
C THR A 48 -11.35 14.88 9.98
N MET A 49 -12.34 14.02 9.74
CA MET A 49 -13.13 14.02 8.52
C MET A 49 -14.59 13.80 8.91
N ARG A 50 -15.53 14.37 8.14
CA ARG A 50 -16.95 14.03 8.29
C ARG A 50 -17.14 12.53 8.06
N GLU A 51 -17.97 11.90 8.88
CA GLU A 51 -18.14 10.44 8.86
C GLU A 51 -18.55 9.91 7.47
N ARG A 52 -19.48 10.59 6.80
CA ARG A 52 -19.88 10.26 5.43
C ARG A 52 -18.68 10.24 4.47
N LEU A 53 -17.84 11.29 4.50
CA LEU A 53 -16.67 11.39 3.63
C LEU A 53 -15.64 10.30 3.93
N LYS A 54 -15.46 9.96 5.21
CA LYS A 54 -14.56 8.86 5.63
C LYS A 54 -15.02 7.54 5.01
N ASN A 55 -16.31 7.25 5.08
CA ASN A 55 -16.88 6.01 4.56
C ASN A 55 -16.79 5.95 3.03
N GLU A 56 -17.10 7.06 2.34
CA GLU A 56 -16.97 7.16 0.88
C GLU A 56 -15.50 6.99 0.42
N PHE A 57 -14.54 7.60 1.13
CA PHE A 57 -13.11 7.46 0.84
C PHE A 57 -12.63 6.02 1.00
N ILE A 58 -12.94 5.38 2.13
CA ILE A 58 -12.55 3.98 2.39
C ILE A 58 -13.13 3.06 1.32
N ARG A 59 -14.41 3.22 0.98
CA ARG A 59 -15.07 2.41 -0.06
C ARG A 59 -14.37 2.56 -1.40
N GLY A 60 -14.10 3.80 -1.84
CA GLY A 60 -13.46 4.06 -3.13
C GLY A 60 -12.06 3.46 -3.25
N VAL A 61 -11.26 3.51 -2.17
CA VAL A 61 -9.91 2.90 -2.15
C VAL A 61 -9.99 1.38 -2.30
N ILE A 62 -10.93 0.74 -1.61
CA ILE A 62 -11.12 -0.72 -1.69
C ILE A 62 -11.64 -1.12 -3.08
N ASP A 63 -12.61 -0.40 -3.61
CA ASP A 63 -13.20 -0.68 -4.93
C ASP A 63 -12.14 -0.57 -6.04
N ALA A 64 -11.30 0.47 -6.02
CA ALA A 64 -10.21 0.65 -6.97
C ALA A 64 -9.17 -0.47 -6.89
N GLY A 65 -8.75 -0.86 -5.68
CA GLY A 65 -7.81 -1.97 -5.48
C GLY A 65 -8.37 -3.31 -5.95
N THR A 66 -9.66 -3.54 -5.71
CA THR A 66 -10.35 -4.78 -6.12
C THR A 66 -10.52 -4.84 -7.63
N ALA A 67 -10.89 -3.73 -8.27
CA ALA A 67 -11.03 -3.64 -9.72
C ALA A 67 -9.71 -3.88 -10.45
N ALA A 68 -8.60 -3.37 -9.91
CA ALA A 68 -7.27 -3.56 -10.49
C ALA A 68 -6.70 -4.98 -10.30
N SER A 69 -7.24 -5.74 -9.35
CA SER A 69 -6.80 -7.13 -9.08
C SER A 69 -7.44 -8.17 -10.01
N LYS A 70 -8.36 -7.75 -10.89
CA LYS A 70 -9.02 -8.59 -11.91
C LYS A 70 -8.30 -8.47 -13.24
#